data_AF-A0A974BWH8-F1
#
_entry.id   AF-A0A974BWH8-F1
#
_cell.length_a   1.000
_cell.length_b   1.000
_cell.length_c   1.000
_cell.angle_alpha   90.00
_cell.angle_beta   90.00
_cell.angle_gamma   90.00
#
_symmetry.space_group_name_H-M   'P 1'
#
loop_
_entity.id
_entity.type
_entity.pdbx_description
1 polymer ?
#
loop_
_entity_poly.entity_id
_entity_poly.type
_entity_poly.pdbx_seq_one_letter_code
_entity_poly.pdbx_strand_id
1 'polypeptide(L)'
;MSGEQIKTPLLGIFSRDAQTNYQWLIDSAYSVGPDIRPVHIANDRGQNFREEVEKCTFAILYHTANRGRINITNVMDSLYDDELEYLCSRLGKEKVIVVIDDLEDSRTES
;
A
#
# COMPACT_ATOMS: atom_id res chain seq x y z
N MET A 1 -28.61 -21.51 11.96
CA MET A 1 -28.30 -20.67 10.79
C MET A 1 -27.57 -19.44 11.30
N SER A 2 -26.24 -19.44 11.29
CA SER A 2 -25.44 -18.26 11.65
C SER A 2 -25.52 -17.30 10.47
N GLY A 3 -26.17 -16.15 10.67
CA GLY A 3 -26.17 -15.08 9.68
C GLY A 3 -24.73 -14.67 9.40
N GLU A 4 -24.33 -14.77 8.13
CA GLU A 4 -23.04 -14.31 7.67
C GLU A 4 -23.03 -12.78 7.82
N GLN A 5 -22.29 -12.28 8.83
CA GLN A 5 -22.05 -10.84 8.94
C GLN A 5 -21.25 -10.43 7.72
N ILE A 6 -21.87 -9.63 6.86
CA ILE A 6 -21.17 -8.99 5.74
C ILE A 6 -20.17 -8.02 6.37
N LYS A 7 -18.90 -8.43 6.45
CA LYS A 7 -17.81 -7.55 6.86
C LYS A 7 -17.65 -6.49 5.78
N THR A 8 -17.73 -5.22 6.16
CA THR A 8 -17.38 -4.11 5.28
C THR A 8 -15.96 -4.30 4.77
N PRO A 9 -15.71 -4.28 3.45
CA PRO A 9 -14.37 -4.37 2.92
C PRO A 9 -13.49 -3.22 3.43
N LEU A 10 -12.31 -3.56 3.93
CA LEU A 10 -11.32 -2.59 4.40
C LEU A 10 -10.16 -2.51 3.41
N LEU A 11 -9.89 -1.32 2.89
CA LEU A 11 -8.74 -1.00 2.05
C LEU A 11 -7.62 -0.41 2.91
N GLY A 12 -6.53 -1.16 3.07
CA GLY A 12 -5.32 -0.63 3.70
C GLY A 12 -4.45 0.11 2.68
N ILE A 13 -4.03 1.34 2.99
CA ILE A 13 -3.01 2.06 2.23
C ILE A 13 -1.74 2.07 3.06
N PHE A 14 -0.77 1.24 2.68
CA PHE A 14 0.48 1.03 3.39
C PHE A 14 1.58 1.88 2.74
N SER A 15 2.26 2.68 3.55
CA SER A 15 3.28 3.60 3.04
C SER A 15 4.33 3.88 4.10
N ARG A 16 5.62 3.94 3.71
CA ARG A 16 6.65 4.54 4.56
C ARG A 16 6.50 6.07 4.64
N ASP A 17 5.65 6.68 3.82
CA ASP A 17 5.48 8.13 3.74
C ASP A 17 4.36 8.72 4.59
N ALA A 18 4.41 10.03 4.77
CA ALA A 18 3.37 10.80 5.44
C ALA A 18 2.08 10.78 4.60
N GLN A 19 0.94 10.65 5.29
CA GLN A 19 -0.39 10.59 4.66
C GLN A 19 -0.67 11.77 3.72
N THR A 20 -0.15 12.96 4.05
CA THR A 20 -0.30 14.17 3.25
C THR A 20 0.19 13.99 1.81
N ASN A 21 1.16 13.11 1.56
CA ASN A 21 1.72 12.90 0.23
C ASN A 21 0.79 12.08 -0.68
N TYR A 22 -0.14 11.31 -0.09
CA TYR A 22 -1.09 10.48 -0.84
C TYR A 22 -2.55 10.75 -0.45
N GLN A 23 -2.83 11.95 0.10
CA GLN A 23 -4.19 12.33 0.44
C GLN A 23 -5.10 12.30 -0.80
N TRP A 24 -4.57 12.65 -1.97
CA TRP A 24 -5.28 12.57 -3.26
C TRP A 24 -5.79 11.15 -3.56
N LEU A 25 -5.01 10.12 -3.21
CA LEU A 25 -5.36 8.73 -3.43
C LEU A 25 -6.48 8.29 -2.48
N ILE A 26 -6.40 8.72 -1.22
CA ILE A 26 -7.45 8.51 -0.22
C ILE A 26 -8.76 9.15 -0.69
N ASP A 27 -8.72 10.42 -1.07
CA ASP A 27 -9.88 11.19 -1.52
C ASP A 27 -10.52 10.56 -2.77
N SER A 28 -9.69 10.06 -3.69
CA SER A 28 -10.15 9.36 -4.89
C SER A 28 -10.82 8.03 -4.56
N ALA A 29 -10.25 7.25 -3.64
CA ALA A 29 -10.77 5.93 -3.27
C ALA A 29 -12.04 6.02 -2.40
N TYR A 30 -12.23 7.08 -1.60
CA TYR A 30 -13.45 7.29 -0.81
C TYR A 30 -14.71 7.37 -1.68
N SER A 31 -14.60 7.84 -2.91
CA SER A 31 -15.73 7.90 -3.85
C SER A 31 -16.29 6.52 -4.23
N VAL A 32 -15.55 5.43 -3.95
CA VAL A 32 -15.83 4.06 -4.39
C VAL A 32 -16.38 3.18 -3.24
N GLY A 33 -16.41 3.68 -2.01
CA GLY A 33 -17.17 3.10 -0.90
C GLY A 33 -16.50 2.14 0.12
N PRO A 34 -15.23 1.68 0.02
CA PRO A 34 -14.63 0.90 1.11
C PRO A 34 -14.21 1.81 2.28
N ASP A 35 -14.16 1.23 3.49
CA ASP A 35 -13.45 1.87 4.59
C ASP A 35 -11.96 1.89 4.24
N ILE A 36 -11.32 3.06 4.38
CA ILE A 36 -9.91 3.24 4.05
C ILE A 36 -9.11 3.38 5.35
N ARG A 37 -7.99 2.67 5.44
CA ARG A 37 -7.05 2.77 6.55
C ARG A 37 -5.65 3.09 6.06
N PRO A 38 -5.17 4.33 6.25
CA PRO A 38 -3.76 4.66 6.10
C PRO A 38 -2.94 3.94 7.18
N VAL A 39 -1.86 3.29 6.78
CA VAL A 39 -0.94 2.56 7.66
C VAL A 39 0.49 2.98 7.36
N HIS A 40 1.16 3.53 8.37
CA HIS A 40 2.57 3.88 8.25
C HIS A 40 3.45 2.64 8.43
N ILE A 41 4.30 2.35 7.44
CA ILE A 41 5.32 1.31 7.54
C ILE A 41 6.54 1.92 8.24
N ALA A 42 6.69 1.61 9.52
CA ALA A 42 7.86 1.99 10.30
C ALA A 42 9.01 0.97 10.12
N ASN A 43 10.22 1.35 10.56
CA ASN A 43 11.38 0.46 10.58
C ASN A 43 11.40 -0.49 11.81
N ASP A 44 10.27 -0.66 12.51
CA ASP A 44 10.16 -1.29 13.83
C ASP A 44 9.94 -2.82 13.78
N ARG A 45 10.58 -3.49 12.80
CA ARG A 45 10.38 -4.92 12.48
C ARG A 45 8.96 -5.26 12.00
N GLY A 46 8.12 -4.27 11.70
CA GLY A 46 6.87 -4.45 10.98
C GLY A 46 5.75 -5.12 11.77
N GLN A 47 5.78 -5.08 13.10
CA GLN A 47 4.74 -5.70 13.92
C GLN A 47 3.37 -5.02 13.69
N ASN A 48 3.34 -3.69 13.76
CA ASN A 48 2.12 -2.91 13.48
C ASN A 48 1.64 -3.13 12.04
N PHE A 49 2.56 -3.11 11.08
CA PHE A 49 2.28 -3.40 9.68
C PHE A 49 1.55 -4.74 9.51
N ARG A 50 2.08 -5.83 10.06
CA ARG A 50 1.48 -7.17 9.91
C ARG A 50 0.10 -7.24 10.56
N GLU A 51 -0.07 -6.69 11.75
CA GLU A 51 -1.35 -6.66 12.45
C GLU A 51 -2.43 -5.91 11.66
N GLU A 52 -2.06 -4.83 10.97
CA GLU A 52 -2.99 -4.08 10.12
C GLU A 52 -3.32 -4.81 8.81
N VAL A 53 -2.35 -5.53 8.22
CA VAL A 53 -2.60 -6.36 7.03
C VAL A 53 -3.65 -7.43 7.30
N GLU A 54 -3.60 -8.11 8.46
CA GLU A 54 -4.58 -9.15 8.82
C GLU A 54 -6.02 -8.63 8.95
N LYS A 55 -6.19 -7.31 9.11
CA LYS A 55 -7.51 -6.67 9.22
C LYS A 55 -8.07 -6.25 7.86
N CYS A 56 -7.22 -6.15 6.83
CA CYS A 56 -7.58 -5.60 5.52
C CYS A 56 -8.16 -6.67 4.57
N THR A 57 -8.98 -6.22 3.63
CA THR A 57 -9.49 -7.02 2.51
C THR A 57 -8.67 -6.78 1.24
N PHE A 58 -8.25 -5.54 1.04
CA PHE A 58 -7.43 -5.09 -0.08
C PHE A 58 -6.26 -4.27 0.46
N ALA A 59 -5.19 -4.19 -0.33
CA ALA A 59 -4.06 -3.33 0.01
C ALA A 59 -3.60 -2.50 -1.19
N ILE A 60 -3.26 -1.25 -0.91
CA ILE A 60 -2.39 -0.44 -1.77
C ILE A 60 -1.07 -0.26 -1.03
N LEU A 61 0.03 -0.65 -1.66
CA LEU A 61 1.37 -0.24 -1.25
C LEU A 61 1.72 1.05 -2.01
N TYR A 62 1.83 2.16 -1.29
CA TYR A 62 2.15 3.47 -1.87
C TYR A 62 3.62 3.84 -1.67
N HIS A 63 4.22 4.42 -2.71
CA HIS A 63 5.53 5.04 -2.67
C HIS A 63 5.56 6.28 -3.57
N THR A 64 6.27 7.33 -3.16
CA THR A 64 6.60 8.48 -4.01
C THR A 64 8.10 8.50 -4.28
N ALA A 65 8.47 8.81 -5.52
CA ALA A 65 9.86 9.00 -5.93
C ALA A 65 10.55 10.16 -5.18
N ASN A 66 9.79 11.13 -4.65
CA ASN A 66 10.33 12.25 -3.89
C ASN A 66 11.02 11.83 -2.57
N ARG A 67 10.78 10.60 -2.11
CA ARG A 67 11.38 10.04 -0.88
C ARG A 67 12.71 9.31 -1.13
N GLY A 68 13.26 9.34 -2.35
CA GLY A 68 14.55 8.76 -2.68
C GLY A 68 14.48 7.72 -3.79
N ARG A 69 15.22 6.61 -3.68
CA ARG A 69 15.32 5.62 -4.76
C ARG A 69 13.98 4.94 -5.03
N ILE A 70 13.57 4.87 -6.30
CA ILE A 70 12.40 4.11 -6.82
C ILE A 70 12.64 2.58 -6.80
N ASN A 71 13.66 2.12 -6.08
CA ASN A 71 13.98 0.69 -5.95
C ASN A 71 12.96 0.00 -5.02
N ILE A 72 11.75 -0.21 -5.52
CA ILE A 72 10.61 -0.74 -4.76
C ILE A 72 10.59 -2.27 -4.77
N THR A 73 10.95 -2.92 -5.89
CA THR A 73 11.04 -4.40 -6.02
C THR A 73 12.14 -4.83 -7.00
N ASN A 74 12.57 -6.10 -6.93
CA ASN A 74 13.43 -6.77 -7.92
C ASN A 74 14.79 -6.09 -8.22
N VAL A 75 15.32 -5.39 -7.24
CA VAL A 75 16.65 -4.77 -7.25
C VAL A 75 17.31 -5.00 -5.90
N MET A 76 18.64 -5.08 -5.87
CA MET A 76 19.39 -5.21 -4.62
C MET A 76 19.04 -4.03 -3.68
N ASP A 77 18.75 -4.34 -2.42
CA ASP A 77 18.29 -3.40 -1.39
C ASP A 77 16.94 -2.71 -1.69
N SER A 78 15.98 -3.44 -2.27
CA SER A 78 14.65 -2.89 -2.48
C SER A 78 13.96 -2.59 -1.15
N LEU A 79 13.19 -1.51 -1.12
CA LEU A 79 12.60 -0.97 0.11
C LEU A 79 11.42 -1.78 0.65
N TYR A 80 10.85 -2.68 -0.15
CA TYR A 80 9.57 -3.30 0.14
C TYR A 80 9.47 -4.80 -0.18
N ASP A 81 10.57 -5.51 -0.45
CA ASP A 81 10.48 -6.95 -0.77
C ASP A 81 9.73 -7.72 0.34
N ASP A 82 10.08 -7.48 1.61
CA ASP A 82 9.44 -8.14 2.76
C ASP A 82 7.97 -7.74 2.92
N GLU A 83 7.65 -6.45 2.82
CA GLU A 83 6.28 -5.97 2.97
C GLU A 83 5.38 -6.43 1.82
N LEU A 84 5.88 -6.39 0.58
CA LEU A 84 5.11 -6.82 -0.59
C LEU A 84 4.90 -8.33 -0.60
N GLU A 85 5.93 -9.11 -0.24
CA GLU A 85 5.79 -10.56 -0.06
C GLU A 85 4.72 -10.87 1.00
N TYR A 86 4.77 -10.18 2.15
CA TYR A 86 3.79 -10.37 3.21
C TYR A 86 2.37 -10.05 2.75
N LEU A 87 2.16 -8.88 2.11
CA LEU A 87 0.87 -8.46 1.55
C LEU A 87 0.31 -9.52 0.59
N CYS A 88 1.13 -9.96 -0.36
CA CYS A 88 0.72 -10.94 -1.36
C CYS A 88 0.42 -12.31 -0.73
N SER A 89 1.20 -12.74 0.25
CA SER A 89 1.02 -14.02 0.94
C SER A 89 -0.26 -14.07 1.78
N ARG A 90 -0.70 -12.92 2.31
CA ARG A 90 -1.88 -12.82 3.18
C ARG A 90 -3.17 -12.51 2.44
N LEU A 91 -3.13 -11.57 1.51
CA LEU A 91 -4.34 -11.07 0.84
C LEU A 91 -4.59 -11.75 -0.51
N GLY A 92 -3.54 -12.30 -1.13
CA GLY A 92 -3.52 -12.73 -2.53
C GLY A 92 -3.09 -11.60 -3.46
N LYS A 93 -2.30 -11.92 -4.49
CA LYS A 93 -1.73 -10.94 -5.43
C LYS A 93 -2.80 -10.12 -6.15
N GLU A 94 -3.97 -10.71 -6.38
CA GLU A 94 -5.11 -10.06 -7.02
C GLU A 94 -5.77 -8.95 -6.18
N LYS A 95 -5.44 -8.87 -4.89
CA LYS A 95 -5.99 -7.88 -3.95
C LYS A 95 -4.96 -6.83 -3.52
N VAL A 96 -3.77 -6.85 -4.12
CA VAL A 96 -2.66 -5.94 -3.81
C VAL A 96 -2.37 -5.08 -5.03
N ILE A 97 -2.41 -3.76 -4.84
CA ILE A 97 -2.05 -2.77 -5.85
C ILE A 97 -0.79 -2.05 -5.37
N VAL A 98 0.14 -1.76 -6.28
CA VAL A 98 1.29 -0.91 -6.00
C VAL A 98 1.10 0.41 -6.73
N VAL A 99 1.16 1.52 -6.00
CA VAL A 99 1.10 2.87 -6.56
C VAL A 99 2.46 3.52 -6.38
N ILE A 100 3.03 3.98 -7.49
CA ILE A 100 4.28 4.73 -7.52
C ILE A 100 3.95 6.12 -8.06
N ASP A 101 4.14 7.12 -7.20
CA ASP A 101 3.83 8.52 -7.46
C ASP A 101 5.09 9.35 -7.73
N ASP A 102 4.90 10.55 -8.27
CA ASP A 102 5.94 11.53 -8.59
C ASP A 102 7.06 11.00 -9.51
N LEU A 103 6.71 10.05 -10.39
CA LEU A 103 7.63 9.58 -11.42
C LEU A 103 7.90 10.70 -12.43
N GLU A 104 9.17 11.01 -12.66
CA GLU A 104 9.58 11.93 -13.72
C GLU A 104 9.21 11.36 -15.10
N ASP A 105 8.78 12.25 -16.00
CA ASP A 105 8.40 11.87 -17.36
C ASP A 105 9.65 11.34 -18.08
N SER A 106 9.64 10.08 -18.52
CA SER A 106 10.78 9.43 -19.18
C SER A 106 11.10 9.96 -20.58
N ARG A 107 10.61 11.16 -20.94
CA ARG A 107 10.91 11.81 -22.21
C ARG A 107 12.36 12.25 -22.21
N THR A 108 13.24 11.35 -22.67
CA THR A 108 14.50 11.75 -23.29
C THR A 108 14.18 12.73 -24.40
N GLU A 109 14.56 14.00 -24.24
CA GLU A 109 14.68 14.91 -25.36
C GLU A 109 15.69 14.29 -26.34
N SER A 110 15.19 13.91 -27.50
CA SER A 110 15.93 13.38 -28.65
C SER A 110 16.64 14.48 -29.42
#